data_AF-A0A1A8CSW5-F1
#
_entry.id   AF-A0A1A8CSW5-F1
#
_cell.length_a   1.000
_cell.length_b   1.000
_cell.length_c   1.000
_cell.angle_alpha   90.00
_cell.angle_beta   90.00
_cell.angle_gamma   90.00
#
_symmetry.space_group_name_H-M   'P 1'
#
loop_
_entity.id
_entity.type
_entity.pdbx_description
1 polymer ?
#
loop_
_entity_poly.entity_id
_entity_poly.type
_entity_poly.pdbx_seq_one_letter_code
_entity_poly.pdbx_strand_id
1 'polypeptide(L)'
;MEHPTFTKAKNGTLILKASDEAKAVGPQRQGYRAKQPEEVEARAHVASEGGDVDNATVVLSRWKVQFGTYQGKTFHWLLQNDVGYAVMDTFTRYSLAYPEFAEAVRFRQAFEEARVKSLQPGQEGLALVGFGDFKFESLQSLYDSKDPNTIRFVNYLRRTTPAPGSQMENAVRYVKKRDRQREGATAAAGAATTSTPVAASSSSCSRVSVSPSYQGPKAASQSAH
;
A
#
# COMPACT_ATOMS: atom_id res chain seq x y z
N MET A 1 35.54 -6.27 -3.06
CA MET A 1 34.31 -6.42 -3.87
C MET A 1 33.71 -5.03 -4.05
N GLU A 2 33.42 -4.63 -5.28
CA GLU A 2 32.78 -3.33 -5.52
C GLU A 2 31.30 -3.38 -5.10
N HIS A 3 30.89 -2.43 -4.26
CA HIS A 3 29.48 -2.25 -3.93
C HIS A 3 28.73 -1.80 -5.20
N PRO A 4 27.56 -2.38 -5.50
CA PRO A 4 26.76 -1.91 -6.62
C PRO A 4 26.46 -0.42 -6.43
N THR A 5 26.80 0.38 -7.44
CA THR A 5 26.47 1.80 -7.41
C THR A 5 25.00 1.94 -7.76
N PHE A 6 24.20 2.36 -6.78
CA PHE A 6 22.77 2.54 -6.99
C PHE A 6 22.46 3.90 -7.60
N THR A 7 21.60 3.91 -8.60
CA THR A 7 21.06 5.15 -9.15
C THR A 7 20.11 5.79 -8.15
N LYS A 8 20.45 6.99 -7.67
CA LYS A 8 19.66 7.76 -6.70
C LYS A 8 19.19 9.08 -7.31
N ALA A 9 17.99 9.51 -6.94
CA ALA A 9 17.51 10.87 -7.22
C ALA A 9 18.26 11.88 -6.33
N LYS A 10 18.13 13.18 -6.64
CA LYS A 10 18.80 14.27 -5.89
C LYS A 10 18.49 14.27 -4.38
N ASN A 11 17.39 13.64 -3.98
CA ASN A 11 16.95 13.47 -2.59
C ASN A 11 17.45 12.16 -1.94
N GLY A 12 18.40 11.45 -2.56
CA GLY A 12 18.95 10.18 -2.05
C GLY A 12 18.05 8.96 -2.24
N THR A 13 16.84 9.11 -2.81
CA THR A 13 15.91 7.99 -3.02
C THR A 13 16.35 7.13 -4.21
N LEU A 14 16.30 5.81 -4.05
CA LEU A 14 16.60 4.86 -5.13
C LEU A 14 15.65 5.03 -6.32
N ILE A 15 16.20 5.13 -7.52
CA ILE A 15 15.43 5.17 -8.76
C ILE A 15 15.12 3.73 -9.17
N LEU A 16 13.85 3.35 -9.06
CA LEU A 16 13.35 2.01 -9.43
C LEU A 16 13.03 1.87 -10.93
N LYS A 17 13.41 2.85 -11.76
CA LYS A 17 13.20 2.80 -13.20
C LYS A 17 14.44 2.24 -13.88
N ALA A 18 14.21 1.45 -14.94
CA ALA A 18 15.27 0.99 -15.84
C ALA A 18 16.08 2.18 -16.38
N SER A 19 17.41 2.04 -16.39
CA SER A 19 18.34 2.95 -17.07
C SER A 19 18.18 2.84 -18.59
N ASP A 20 18.82 3.74 -19.34
CA ASP A 20 18.76 3.68 -20.80
C ASP A 20 19.51 2.45 -21.34
N GLU A 21 20.57 2.00 -20.66
CA GLU A 21 21.26 0.74 -20.92
C GLU A 21 20.33 -0.46 -20.69
N ALA A 22 19.51 -0.43 -19.63
CA ALA A 22 18.53 -1.49 -19.36
C ALA A 22 17.41 -1.53 -20.39
N LYS A 23 16.90 -0.37 -20.81
CA LYS A 23 15.88 -0.28 -21.87
C LYS A 23 16.40 -0.79 -23.22
N ALA A 24 17.69 -0.62 -23.49
CA ALA A 24 18.32 -1.06 -24.73
C ALA A 24 18.51 -2.58 -24.83
N VAL A 25 18.42 -3.34 -23.73
CA VAL A 25 18.61 -4.80 -23.74
C VAL A 25 17.57 -5.51 -24.63
N GLY A 26 16.35 -4.95 -24.74
CA GLY A 26 15.29 -5.48 -25.59
C GLY A 26 14.84 -6.91 -25.22
N PRO A 27 13.69 -7.39 -25.75
CA PRO A 27 13.24 -8.76 -25.48
C PRO A 27 14.11 -9.78 -26.22
N GLN A 28 14.83 -10.61 -25.48
CA GLN A 28 15.68 -11.67 -26.03
C GLN A 28 14.82 -12.80 -26.61
N ARG A 29 14.86 -12.99 -27.93
CA ARG A 29 14.04 -13.98 -28.69
C ARG A 29 14.69 -15.37 -28.82
N GLN A 30 15.48 -15.83 -27.86
CA GLN A 30 16.13 -17.15 -27.97
C GLN A 30 15.36 -18.24 -27.22
N GLY A 31 15.17 -19.38 -27.89
CA GLY A 31 14.45 -20.54 -27.41
C GLY A 31 14.94 -21.03 -26.06
N TYR A 32 14.00 -21.31 -25.18
CA TYR A 32 14.25 -21.70 -23.79
C TYR A 32 15.00 -23.03 -23.70
N ARG A 33 16.14 -23.00 -23.00
CA ARG A 33 16.66 -24.16 -22.25
C ARG A 33 17.04 -23.66 -20.85
N ALA A 34 16.36 -24.16 -19.82
CA ALA A 34 16.83 -23.96 -18.45
C ALA A 34 18.23 -24.60 -18.34
N LYS A 35 19.24 -23.77 -18.05
CA LYS A 35 20.61 -24.24 -17.83
C LYS A 35 20.66 -25.06 -16.54
N GLN A 36 21.37 -26.18 -16.55
CA GLN A 36 21.48 -27.07 -15.38
C GLN A 36 22.18 -26.34 -14.22
N PRO A 37 21.92 -26.71 -12.94
CA PRO A 37 22.50 -26.07 -11.75
C PRO A 37 24.03 -25.96 -11.77
N GLU A 38 24.71 -26.93 -12.36
CA GLU A 38 26.17 -26.94 -12.59
C GLU A 38 26.65 -25.88 -13.59
N GLU A 39 25.82 -25.49 -14.55
CA GLU A 39 26.14 -24.45 -15.54
C GLU A 39 25.91 -23.03 -14.99
N VAL A 40 25.42 -22.92 -13.74
CA VAL A 40 25.12 -21.66 -13.01
C VAL A 40 26.28 -21.28 -12.09
N GLU A 41 27.50 -21.51 -12.58
CA GLU A 41 28.78 -21.56 -11.87
C GLU A 41 29.24 -20.19 -11.33
N ALA A 42 28.40 -19.46 -10.60
CA ALA A 42 28.82 -18.28 -9.88
C ALA A 42 29.93 -18.59 -8.87
N ARG A 43 29.91 -19.79 -8.26
CA ARG A 43 30.99 -20.25 -7.38
C ARG A 43 32.29 -20.54 -8.14
N ALA A 44 32.26 -21.18 -9.31
CA ALA A 44 33.49 -21.40 -10.07
C ALA A 44 34.00 -20.14 -10.78
N HIS A 45 33.12 -19.23 -11.19
CA HIS A 45 33.52 -17.90 -11.65
C HIS A 45 34.18 -17.09 -10.53
N VAL A 46 33.65 -17.16 -9.30
CA VAL A 46 34.29 -16.53 -8.14
C VAL A 46 35.63 -17.19 -7.82
N ALA A 47 35.71 -18.53 -7.88
CA ALA A 47 36.96 -19.26 -7.66
C ALA A 47 38.02 -18.94 -8.74
N SER A 48 37.64 -18.84 -10.01
CA SER A 48 38.57 -18.54 -11.11
C SER A 48 39.06 -17.08 -11.12
N GLU A 49 38.27 -16.16 -10.58
CA GLU A 49 38.67 -14.76 -10.35
C GLU A 49 39.42 -14.56 -9.02
N GLY A 50 39.69 -15.63 -8.25
CA GLY A 50 40.39 -15.55 -6.96
C GLY A 50 39.55 -14.94 -5.82
N GLY A 51 38.23 -14.91 -5.98
CA GLY A 51 37.29 -14.41 -4.98
C GLY A 51 36.90 -15.45 -3.93
N ASP A 52 36.34 -14.97 -2.82
CA ASP A 52 35.88 -15.81 -1.72
C ASP A 52 34.52 -16.48 -2.07
N VAL A 53 34.56 -17.80 -2.22
CA VAL A 53 33.41 -18.66 -2.58
C VAL A 53 32.48 -18.88 -1.39
N ASP A 54 32.94 -18.66 -0.15
CA ASP A 54 32.12 -18.75 1.06
C ASP A 54 31.41 -17.43 1.37
N ASN A 55 31.85 -16.33 0.76
CA ASN A 55 31.13 -15.07 0.78
C ASN A 55 29.90 -15.12 -0.14
N ALA A 56 28.74 -15.36 0.47
CA ALA A 56 27.45 -15.44 -0.22
C ALA A 56 27.16 -14.22 -1.11
N THR A 57 27.57 -13.02 -0.70
CA THR A 57 27.37 -11.79 -1.48
C THR A 57 28.21 -11.80 -2.75
N VAL A 58 29.48 -12.19 -2.65
CA VAL A 58 30.39 -12.31 -3.81
C VAL A 58 29.85 -13.32 -4.81
N VAL A 59 29.46 -14.50 -4.33
CA VAL A 59 28.86 -15.54 -5.15
C VAL A 59 27.60 -15.01 -5.83
N LEU A 60 26.61 -14.50 -5.09
CA LEU A 60 25.34 -14.05 -5.64
C LEU A 60 25.47 -12.89 -6.65
N SER A 61 26.46 -12.02 -6.49
CA SER A 61 26.72 -10.94 -7.46
C SER A 61 27.04 -11.44 -8.87
N ARG A 62 27.65 -12.63 -8.97
CA ARG A 62 28.07 -13.28 -10.21
C ARG A 62 27.00 -14.23 -10.77
N TRP A 63 25.89 -14.42 -10.07
CA TRP A 63 24.75 -15.18 -10.62
C TRP A 63 24.21 -14.45 -11.84
N LYS A 64 23.91 -15.23 -12.89
CA LYS A 64 23.28 -14.71 -14.11
C LYS A 64 21.79 -14.97 -14.06
N VAL A 65 21.00 -13.98 -14.43
CA VAL A 65 19.55 -14.11 -14.60
C VAL A 65 19.28 -15.13 -15.71
N GLN A 66 18.43 -16.11 -15.44
CA GLN A 66 18.20 -17.22 -16.36
C GLN A 66 16.93 -17.06 -17.21
N PHE A 67 16.07 -16.11 -16.86
CA PHE A 67 14.74 -15.93 -17.46
C PHE A 67 14.41 -14.46 -17.67
N GLY A 68 13.46 -14.18 -18.56
CA GLY A 68 12.98 -12.83 -18.82
C GLY A 68 13.96 -11.96 -19.61
N THR A 69 13.66 -10.66 -19.69
CA THR A 69 14.36 -9.68 -20.54
C THR A 69 15.86 -9.58 -20.26
N TYR A 70 16.28 -9.75 -19.00
CA TYR A 70 17.68 -9.58 -18.58
C TYR A 70 18.48 -10.89 -18.54
N GLN A 71 18.05 -11.91 -19.27
CA GLN A 71 18.75 -13.19 -19.33
C GLN A 71 20.25 -13.01 -19.65
N GLY A 72 21.10 -13.74 -18.93
CA GLY A 72 22.55 -13.70 -19.07
C GLY A 72 23.24 -12.51 -18.39
N LYS A 73 22.50 -11.48 -17.95
CA LYS A 73 23.04 -10.39 -17.13
C LYS A 73 23.26 -10.86 -15.70
N THR A 74 24.28 -10.32 -15.05
CA THR A 74 24.55 -10.63 -13.64
C THR A 74 23.60 -9.88 -12.72
N PHE A 75 23.40 -10.39 -11.50
CA PHE A 75 22.60 -9.69 -10.50
C PHE A 75 23.24 -8.35 -10.13
N HIS A 76 24.59 -8.27 -10.11
CA HIS A 76 25.29 -7.01 -9.92
C HIS A 76 24.94 -5.97 -11.01
N TRP A 77 24.93 -6.39 -12.27
CA TRP A 77 24.52 -5.51 -13.38
C TRP A 77 23.06 -5.07 -13.23
N LEU A 78 22.17 -6.00 -12.87
CA LEU A 78 20.75 -5.70 -12.69
C LEU A 78 20.52 -4.67 -11.56
N LEU A 79 21.25 -4.78 -10.44
CA LEU A 79 21.16 -3.82 -9.34
C LEU A 79 21.63 -2.40 -9.72
N GLN A 80 22.50 -2.26 -10.71
CA GLN A 80 22.96 -0.96 -11.19
C GLN A 80 21.99 -0.36 -12.23
N ASN A 81 21.38 -1.21 -13.07
CA ASN A 81 20.69 -0.78 -14.29
C ASN A 81 19.16 -0.87 -14.20
N ASP A 82 18.60 -1.76 -13.38
CA ASP A 82 17.15 -1.87 -13.15
C ASP A 82 16.83 -2.45 -11.75
N VAL A 83 16.96 -1.57 -10.75
CA VAL A 83 16.62 -1.86 -9.35
C VAL A 83 15.16 -2.31 -9.22
N GLY A 84 14.25 -1.76 -10.01
CA GLY A 84 12.82 -2.09 -9.96
C GLY A 84 12.54 -3.54 -10.34
N TYR A 85 13.25 -4.06 -11.34
CA TYR A 85 13.21 -5.46 -11.72
C TYR A 85 13.88 -6.36 -10.68
N ALA A 86 15.01 -5.94 -10.10
CA ALA A 86 15.67 -6.68 -9.02
C ALA A 86 14.80 -6.79 -7.76
N VAL A 87 13.97 -5.80 -7.44
CA VAL A 87 13.07 -5.84 -6.27
C VAL A 87 11.87 -6.80 -6.50
N MET A 88 11.66 -7.33 -7.71
CA MET A 88 10.64 -8.35 -7.95
C MET A 88 11.05 -9.68 -7.31
N ASP A 89 10.47 -9.96 -6.14
CA ASP A 89 10.39 -11.16 -5.26
C ASP A 89 11.44 -12.29 -5.39
N THR A 90 11.83 -12.67 -6.61
CA THR A 90 12.82 -13.71 -6.93
C THR A 90 14.26 -13.41 -6.45
N PHE A 91 14.61 -12.15 -6.19
CA PHE A 91 15.99 -11.76 -5.80
C PHE A 91 16.15 -11.35 -4.33
N THR A 92 15.09 -11.50 -3.51
CA THR A 92 15.02 -11.03 -2.12
C THR A 92 16.16 -11.58 -1.23
N ARG A 93 16.68 -12.79 -1.50
CA ARG A 93 17.77 -13.39 -0.70
C ARG A 93 19.13 -12.69 -0.86
N TYR A 94 19.42 -12.12 -2.03
CA TYR A 94 20.66 -11.36 -2.29
C TYR A 94 20.54 -9.90 -1.85
N SER A 95 19.33 -9.38 -1.99
CA SER A 95 18.93 -8.00 -1.78
C SER A 95 19.06 -7.52 -0.32
N LEU A 96 18.92 -8.42 0.64
CA LEU A 96 19.01 -8.12 2.09
C LEU A 96 20.45 -7.86 2.57
N ALA A 97 21.47 -8.16 1.75
CA ALA A 97 22.86 -7.86 2.08
C ALA A 97 23.17 -6.35 2.07
N TYR A 98 22.29 -5.53 1.48
CA TYR A 98 22.46 -4.07 1.38
C TYR A 98 21.30 -3.35 2.09
N PRO A 99 21.55 -2.60 3.20
CA PRO A 99 20.49 -1.97 3.98
C PRO A 99 19.56 -1.03 3.19
N GLU A 100 20.11 -0.26 2.25
CA GLU A 100 19.35 0.66 1.41
C GLU A 100 18.39 -0.09 0.45
N PHE A 101 18.83 -1.23 -0.09
CA PHE A 101 18.00 -2.05 -0.97
C PHE A 101 16.95 -2.82 -0.17
N ALA A 102 17.31 -3.31 1.02
CA ALA A 102 16.37 -3.92 1.96
C ALA A 102 15.23 -2.96 2.31
N GLU A 103 15.50 -1.66 2.49
CA GLU A 103 14.45 -0.66 2.72
C GLU A 103 13.54 -0.49 1.49
N ALA A 104 14.09 -0.46 0.27
CA ALA A 104 13.29 -0.38 -0.95
C ALA A 104 12.40 -1.61 -1.16
N VAL A 105 12.91 -2.81 -0.86
CA VAL A 105 12.11 -4.05 -0.87
C VAL A 105 11.00 -3.98 0.16
N ARG A 106 11.32 -3.63 1.41
CA ARG A 106 10.34 -3.47 2.50
C ARG A 106 9.26 -2.47 2.12
N PHE A 107 9.65 -1.31 1.59
CA PHE A 107 8.73 -0.28 1.13
C PHE A 107 7.81 -0.79 0.03
N ARG A 108 8.36 -1.43 -1.01
CA ARG A 108 7.57 -1.91 -2.13
C ARG A 108 6.58 -3.01 -1.73
N GLN A 109 7.01 -3.94 -0.89
CA GLN A 109 6.13 -4.98 -0.35
C GLN A 109 5.00 -4.36 0.48
N ALA A 110 5.33 -3.47 1.42
CA ALA A 110 4.33 -2.78 2.24
C ALA A 110 3.38 -1.91 1.39
N PHE A 111 3.91 -1.23 0.37
CA PHE A 111 3.12 -0.40 -0.54
C PHE A 111 2.13 -1.22 -1.34
N GLU A 112 2.56 -2.35 -1.90
CA GLU A 112 1.69 -3.23 -2.69
C GLU A 112 0.64 -3.91 -1.82
N GLU A 113 1.01 -4.37 -0.63
CA GLU A 113 0.09 -4.95 0.35
C GLU A 113 -0.99 -3.94 0.77
N ALA A 114 -0.58 -2.71 1.09
CA ALA A 114 -1.49 -1.62 1.43
C ALA A 114 -2.38 -1.23 0.25
N ARG A 115 -1.84 -1.22 -0.98
CA ARG A 115 -2.59 -0.96 -2.21
C ARG A 115 -3.70 -1.99 -2.37
N VAL A 116 -3.39 -3.29 -2.27
CA VAL A 116 -4.37 -4.36 -2.38
C VAL A 116 -5.49 -4.23 -1.33
N LYS A 117 -5.14 -3.92 -0.08
CA LYS A 117 -6.13 -3.66 0.99
C LYS A 117 -6.99 -2.44 0.69
N SER A 118 -6.40 -1.37 0.18
CA SER A 118 -7.09 -0.10 -0.09
C SER A 118 -8.08 -0.14 -1.25
N LEU A 119 -7.97 -1.14 -2.13
CA LEU A 119 -8.93 -1.36 -3.22
C LEU A 119 -10.29 -1.83 -2.69
N GLN A 120 -10.37 -2.30 -1.45
CA GLN A 120 -11.64 -2.71 -0.85
C GLN A 120 -12.51 -1.48 -0.53
N PRO A 121 -13.84 -1.56 -0.73
CA PRO A 121 -14.75 -0.46 -0.41
C PRO A 121 -14.59 0.01 1.03
N GLY A 122 -14.42 1.32 1.22
CA GLY A 122 -14.23 1.94 2.54
C GLY A 122 -12.83 1.79 3.15
N GLN A 123 -11.91 1.07 2.50
CA GLN A 123 -10.53 0.85 2.98
C GLN A 123 -9.49 1.76 2.33
N GLU A 124 -9.92 2.77 1.55
CA GLU A 124 -9.03 3.72 0.86
C GLU A 124 -7.99 4.36 1.79
N GLY A 125 -8.32 4.54 3.08
CA GLY A 125 -7.42 5.10 4.09
C GLY A 125 -6.22 4.23 4.46
N LEU A 126 -6.27 2.92 4.14
CA LEU A 126 -5.15 2.00 4.37
C LEU A 126 -4.03 2.15 3.32
N ALA A 127 -4.27 2.83 2.20
CA ALA A 127 -3.22 3.09 1.23
C ALA A 127 -2.07 3.87 1.87
N LEU A 128 -0.83 3.50 1.55
CA LEU A 128 0.32 4.29 1.96
C LEU A 128 0.39 5.60 1.17
N VAL A 129 0.93 6.65 1.81
CA VAL A 129 1.23 7.93 1.14
C VAL A 129 2.18 7.70 -0.03
N GLY A 130 3.20 6.86 0.15
CA GLY A 130 4.07 6.37 -0.92
C GLY A 130 5.21 7.30 -1.35
N PHE A 131 5.26 8.54 -0.84
CA PHE A 131 6.29 9.52 -1.19
C PHE A 131 6.69 10.40 -0.01
N GLY A 132 7.87 11.02 -0.13
CA GLY A 132 8.43 11.90 0.90
C GLY A 132 8.72 11.19 2.22
N ASP A 133 8.82 11.97 3.29
CA ASP A 133 9.14 11.47 4.63
C ASP A 133 8.04 10.59 5.23
N PHE A 134 6.80 10.78 4.76
CA PHE A 134 5.62 10.04 5.20
C PHE A 134 5.34 8.80 4.34
N LYS A 135 6.27 8.35 3.47
CA LYS A 135 6.03 7.29 2.49
C LYS A 135 5.48 5.98 3.09
N PHE A 136 5.81 5.66 4.35
CA PHE A 136 5.35 4.47 5.07
C PHE A 136 4.06 4.67 5.89
N GLU A 137 3.57 5.89 6.02
CA GLU A 137 2.32 6.18 6.73
C GLU A 137 1.12 5.87 5.84
N SER A 138 0.03 5.41 6.45
CA SER A 138 -1.25 5.29 5.75
C SER A 138 -1.92 6.65 5.61
N LEU A 139 -2.75 6.82 4.58
CA LEU A 139 -3.53 8.05 4.38
C LEU A 139 -4.41 8.39 5.59
N GLN A 140 -4.95 7.36 6.25
CA GLN A 140 -5.74 7.53 7.47
C GLN A 140 -4.89 7.98 8.65
N SER A 141 -3.76 7.29 8.91
CA SER A 141 -2.82 7.67 9.98
C SER A 141 -2.36 9.11 9.80
N LEU A 142 -1.99 9.47 8.57
CA LEU A 142 -1.58 10.81 8.20
C LEU A 142 -2.67 11.85 8.51
N TYR A 143 -3.93 11.56 8.16
CA TYR A 143 -5.02 12.52 8.35
C TYR A 143 -5.46 12.66 9.82
N ASP A 144 -5.46 11.57 10.58
CA ASP A 144 -5.92 11.56 11.97
C ASP A 144 -4.81 11.92 12.98
N SER A 145 -3.55 11.99 12.54
CA SER A 145 -2.41 12.36 13.37
C SER A 145 -2.52 13.76 13.95
N LYS A 146 -2.06 13.90 15.20
CA LYS A 146 -1.95 15.18 15.92
C LYS A 146 -0.51 15.74 15.91
N ASP A 147 0.41 15.06 15.23
CA ASP A 147 1.78 15.50 15.13
C ASP A 147 1.88 16.84 14.35
N PRO A 148 2.63 17.84 14.84
CA PRO A 148 2.74 19.15 14.18
C PRO A 148 3.26 19.09 12.74
N ASN A 149 4.21 18.19 12.43
CA ASN A 149 4.74 18.04 11.07
C ASN A 149 3.70 17.41 10.15
N THR A 150 3.00 16.39 10.63
CA THR A 150 1.90 15.76 9.88
C THR A 150 0.77 16.74 9.63
N ILE A 151 0.38 17.56 10.62
CA ILE A 151 -0.64 18.62 10.46
C ILE A 151 -0.20 19.63 9.39
N ARG A 152 1.06 20.08 9.43
CA ARG A 152 1.62 20.98 8.40
C ARG A 152 1.54 20.36 7.01
N PHE A 153 1.89 19.08 6.90
CA PHE A 153 1.85 18.36 5.64
C PHE A 153 0.43 18.17 5.11
N VAL A 154 -0.54 17.79 5.96
CA VAL A 154 -1.96 17.72 5.57
C VAL A 154 -2.48 19.09 5.11
N ASN A 155 -2.11 20.17 5.79
CA ASN A 155 -2.44 21.53 5.35
C ASN A 155 -1.84 21.91 4.00
N TYR A 156 -0.62 21.44 3.72
CA TYR A 156 -0.01 21.56 2.39
C TYR A 156 -0.82 20.78 1.34
N LEU A 157 -1.22 19.52 1.62
CA LEU A 157 -2.03 18.72 0.70
C LEU A 157 -3.38 19.37 0.36
N ARG A 158 -4.05 20.02 1.32
CA ARG A 158 -5.32 20.74 1.08
C ARG A 158 -5.22 21.81 -0.01
N ARG A 159 -4.06 22.47 -0.09
CA ARG A 159 -3.79 23.58 -1.01
C ARG A 159 -3.07 23.16 -2.29
N THR A 160 -2.64 21.91 -2.38
CA THR A 160 -1.83 21.42 -3.50
C THR A 160 -2.70 21.03 -4.67
N THR A 161 -2.25 21.40 -5.88
CA THR A 161 -2.78 20.88 -7.15
C THR A 161 -1.85 19.78 -7.66
N PRO A 162 -2.21 18.50 -7.50
CA PRO A 162 -1.37 17.39 -7.87
C PRO A 162 -1.35 17.16 -9.39
N ALA A 163 -0.27 16.59 -9.90
CA ALA A 163 -0.22 16.08 -11.27
C ALA A 163 -1.16 14.87 -11.43
N PRO A 164 -1.90 14.74 -12.55
CA PRO A 164 -2.77 13.59 -12.80
C PRO A 164 -2.01 12.26 -12.74
N GLY A 165 -2.61 11.26 -12.10
CA GLY A 165 -2.05 9.91 -11.94
C GLY A 165 -0.91 9.81 -10.92
N SER A 166 -0.57 10.88 -10.22
CA SER A 166 0.50 10.86 -9.19
C SER A 166 0.01 10.29 -7.85
N GLN A 167 0.94 9.76 -7.05
CA GLN A 167 0.63 9.37 -5.66
C GLN A 167 0.15 10.57 -4.82
N MET A 168 0.65 11.78 -5.13
CA MET A 168 0.18 13.04 -4.53
C MET A 168 -1.31 13.26 -4.81
N GLU A 169 -1.80 12.93 -6.01
CA GLU A 169 -3.22 13.05 -6.34
C GLU A 169 -4.08 12.18 -5.44
N ASN A 170 -3.66 10.95 -5.18
CA ASN A 170 -4.36 10.04 -4.28
C ASN A 170 -4.46 10.63 -2.86
N ALA A 171 -3.34 11.16 -2.34
CA ALA A 171 -3.30 11.78 -1.02
C ALA A 171 -4.21 13.02 -0.92
N VAL A 172 -4.13 13.93 -1.90
CA VAL A 172 -4.98 15.14 -1.94
C VAL A 172 -6.46 14.77 -2.04
N ARG A 173 -6.80 13.78 -2.87
CA ARG A 173 -8.18 13.29 -3.04
C ARG A 173 -8.74 12.74 -1.73
N TYR A 174 -7.97 11.93 -1.02
CA TYR A 174 -8.37 11.35 0.27
C TYR A 174 -8.62 12.44 1.31
N VAL A 175 -7.70 13.39 1.48
CA VAL A 175 -7.83 14.49 2.45
C VAL A 175 -9.09 15.31 2.18
N LYS A 176 -9.32 15.74 0.93
CA LYS A 176 -10.50 16.53 0.56
C LYS A 176 -11.81 15.75 0.77
N LYS A 177 -11.81 14.44 0.50
CA LYS A 177 -12.97 13.56 0.75
C LYS A 177 -13.28 13.47 2.25
N ARG A 178 -12.26 13.33 3.11
CA ARG A 178 -12.40 13.27 4.57
C ARG A 178 -12.83 14.59 5.20
N ASP A 179 -12.31 15.72 4.70
CA ASP A 179 -12.73 17.05 5.14
C ASP A 179 -14.24 17.23 4.90
N ARG A 180 -14.74 16.91 3.69
CA ARG A 180 -16.18 16.96 3.37
C ARG A 180 -17.03 16.05 4.26
N GLN A 181 -16.54 14.85 4.59
CA GLN A 181 -17.24 13.94 5.49
C GLN A 181 -17.33 14.48 6.91
N ARG A 182 -16.25 15.10 7.43
CA ARG A 182 -16.26 15.72 8.77
C ARG A 182 -17.17 16.94 8.81
N GLU A 183 -17.12 17.80 7.81
CA GLU A 183 -18.00 18.97 7.69
C GLU A 183 -19.48 18.57 7.67
N GLY A 184 -19.83 17.56 6.86
CA GLY A 184 -21.19 17.01 6.82
C GLY A 184 -21.63 16.41 8.16
N ALA A 185 -20.75 15.69 8.86
CA ALA A 185 -21.04 15.15 10.19
C ALA A 185 -21.24 16.25 11.24
N THR A 186 -20.43 17.32 11.22
CA THR A 186 -20.61 18.47 12.12
C THR A 186 -21.90 19.24 11.83
N ALA A 187 -22.27 19.40 10.55
CA ALA A 187 -23.53 20.05 10.17
C ALA A 187 -24.75 19.22 10.61
N ALA A 188 -24.70 17.90 10.46
CA ALA A 188 -25.75 16.99 10.91
C ALA A 188 -25.92 17.00 12.45
N ALA A 189 -24.81 17.03 13.19
CA ALA A 189 -24.83 17.13 14.65
C ALA A 189 -25.39 18.50 15.14
N GLY A 190 -25.06 19.59 14.45
CA GLY A 190 -25.62 20.92 14.74
C GLY A 190 -27.13 21.01 14.48
N ALA A 191 -27.60 20.40 13.39
CA ALA A 191 -29.03 20.36 13.06
C ALA A 191 -29.85 19.57 14.09
N ALA A 192 -29.35 18.41 14.55
CA ALA A 192 -30.02 17.59 15.56
C ALA A 192 -30.13 18.27 16.94
N THR A 193 -29.21 19.20 17.25
CA THR A 193 -29.22 19.94 18.53
C THR A 193 -30.23 21.10 18.53
N THR A 194 -30.64 21.58 17.34
CA THR A 194 -31.56 22.74 17.20
C THR A 194 -33.04 22.32 17.16
N SER A 195 -33.34 21.03 17.06
CA SER A 195 -34.70 20.47 17.09
C SER A 195 -35.07 19.95 18.48
N THR A 196 -35.20 20.83 19.47
CA THR A 196 -35.94 20.53 20.71
C THR A 196 -37.38 21.00 20.51
N PRO A 197 -38.40 20.11 20.43
CA PRO A 197 -39.79 20.56 20.38
C PRO A 197 -40.21 21.02 21.78
N VAL A 198 -40.60 22.29 21.90
CA VAL A 198 -41.30 22.81 23.07
C VAL A 198 -42.66 22.11 23.14
N ALA A 199 -42.81 21.15 24.05
CA ALA A 199 -44.06 20.46 24.30
C ALA A 199 -45.06 21.44 24.93
N ALA A 200 -45.97 21.99 24.11
CA ALA A 200 -47.13 22.72 24.61
C ALA A 200 -48.18 21.72 25.11
N SER A 201 -48.38 21.70 26.43
CA SER A 201 -49.50 21.00 27.07
C SER A 201 -50.79 21.77 26.80
N SER A 202 -51.82 21.08 26.31
CA SER A 202 -53.20 21.56 26.38
C SER A 202 -54.16 20.40 26.63
N SER A 203 -54.64 20.33 27.86
CA SER A 203 -55.74 19.50 28.34
C SER A 203 -57.10 20.06 27.87
N SER A 204 -58.05 19.18 27.49
CA SER A 204 -59.41 19.09 28.11
C SER A 204 -60.45 18.35 27.24
N CYS A 205 -61.08 17.30 27.84
CA CYS A 205 -62.48 16.79 27.80
C CYS A 205 -63.24 16.61 26.44
N SER A 206 -64.08 15.60 26.13
CA SER A 206 -64.94 14.69 26.92
C SER A 206 -65.43 13.48 26.08
N ARG A 207 -65.57 12.32 26.74
CA ARG A 207 -66.53 11.19 26.63
C ARG A 207 -67.42 11.02 25.38
N VAL A 208 -67.54 9.77 24.87
CA VAL A 208 -68.75 8.90 24.98
C VAL A 208 -68.35 7.43 24.78
N SER A 209 -68.85 6.58 25.69
CA SER A 209 -68.76 5.13 25.74
C SER A 209 -69.88 4.46 24.92
N VAL A 210 -69.63 3.30 24.28
CA VAL A 210 -70.59 2.16 24.22
C VAL A 210 -69.83 0.85 23.99
N SER A 211 -70.03 -0.13 24.88
CA SER A 211 -69.86 -1.57 24.62
C SER A 211 -71.25 -2.21 24.57
N PRO A 212 -71.44 -3.39 23.94
CA PRO A 212 -71.57 -4.57 24.78
C PRO A 212 -71.01 -5.89 24.22
N SER A 213 -70.46 -6.66 25.18
CA SER A 213 -70.42 -8.11 25.40
C SER A 213 -70.97 -9.11 24.37
N TYR A 214 -70.21 -10.20 24.14
CA TYR A 214 -70.73 -11.57 24.09
C TYR A 214 -69.78 -12.56 24.80
N GLN A 215 -70.37 -13.44 25.62
CA GLN A 215 -69.74 -14.48 26.45
C GLN A 215 -69.38 -15.74 25.63
N GLY A 216 -68.36 -16.48 26.11
CA GLY A 216 -67.80 -17.72 25.51
C GLY A 216 -68.70 -18.97 25.59
N PRO A 217 -68.16 -20.21 25.47
CA PRO A 217 -67.09 -20.73 26.35
C PRO A 217 -66.05 -21.74 25.74
N LYS A 218 -64.85 -21.74 26.35
CA LYS A 218 -64.05 -22.84 26.98
C LYS A 218 -63.68 -24.16 26.25
N ALA A 219 -62.40 -24.54 26.47
CA ALA A 219 -61.70 -25.86 26.48
C ALA A 219 -60.71 -26.07 25.30
N ALA A 220 -59.52 -26.69 25.41
CA ALA A 220 -58.65 -27.20 26.49
C ALA A 220 -57.29 -27.63 25.88
N SER A 221 -56.30 -27.91 26.74
CA SER A 221 -54.99 -28.61 26.53
C SER A 221 -53.91 -27.92 25.67
N GLN A 222 -52.71 -27.60 26.16
CA GLN A 222 -51.61 -28.34 26.83
C GLN A 222 -50.83 -29.35 25.94
N SER A 223 -49.52 -29.06 25.85
CA SER A 223 -48.35 -29.96 25.75
C SER A 223 -47.92 -30.55 24.39
N ALA A 224 -46.63 -30.30 24.08
CA ALA A 224 -45.66 -31.06 23.24
C ALA A 224 -44.74 -30.02 22.53
N HIS A 225 -43.42 -30.16 22.41
CA HIS A 225 -42.47 -31.21 22.75
C HIS A 225 -41.06 -30.59 22.73
#